data_AF-A0A7X6TG69-F1
#
_entry.id   AF-A0A7X6TG69-F1
#
_cell.length_a   1.000
_cell.length_b   1.000
_cell.length_c   1.000
_cell.angle_alpha   90.00
_cell.angle_beta   90.00
_cell.angle_gamma   90.00
#
_symmetry.space_group_name_H-M   'P 1'
#
loop_
_entity.id
_entity.type
_entity.pdbx_description
1 polymer ?
#
loop_
_entity_poly.entity_id
_entity_poly.type
_entity_poly.pdbx_seq_one_letter_code
_entity_poly.pdbx_strand_id
1 'polypeptide(L)'
;MKNTLTLQPGSPMPYGSTVTPDGINFALFSRHAETVTLVVASGHRPDWVEFPLDPAHHRTGDVWHALLVGAPDDLRYGYRISGPYDPLGSGHAYDHSRILLDPYAREIHSPDWGRPRSCLGSEPCCLVDRHRYDWEGDRPLRIPLQNSIIYELHVRGFTRHPSSRVTHPGTFRGVIEKIPY
;
A
#
# COMPACT_ATOMS: atom_id res chain seq x y z
N MET A 1 27.83 5.19 2.33
CA MET A 1 27.87 3.72 2.13
C MET A 1 26.62 3.34 1.35
N LYS A 2 26.73 2.63 0.22
CA LYS A 2 25.55 2.11 -0.48
C LYS A 2 25.04 0.94 0.35
N ASN A 3 23.86 1.05 0.97
CA ASN A 3 23.25 -0.10 1.63
C ASN A 3 22.95 -1.15 0.55
N THR A 4 23.57 -2.33 0.65
CA THR A 4 23.25 -3.46 -0.21
C THR A 4 21.95 -4.07 0.28
N LEU A 5 20.91 -4.00 -0.55
CA LEU A 5 19.64 -4.68 -0.30
C LEU A 5 19.85 -6.19 -0.36
N THR A 6 19.38 -6.91 0.66
CA THR A 6 19.48 -8.37 0.72
C THR A 6 18.11 -8.97 1.03
N LEU A 7 17.76 -10.06 0.35
CA LEU A 7 16.51 -10.78 0.57
C LEU A 7 16.76 -12.02 1.45
N GLN A 8 15.89 -12.23 2.42
CA GLN A 8 15.86 -13.39 3.31
C GLN A 8 14.46 -14.03 3.31
N PRO A 9 14.29 -15.28 3.79
CA PRO A 9 13.01 -15.98 3.78
C PRO A 9 11.83 -15.18 4.36
N GLY A 10 12.04 -14.46 5.47
CA GLY A 10 10.96 -13.74 6.15
C GLY A 10 9.89 -14.65 6.76
N SER A 11 8.69 -14.10 6.93
CA SER A 11 7.56 -14.75 7.61
C SER A 11 6.28 -14.60 6.77
N PRO A 12 5.43 -15.65 6.68
CA PRO A 12 4.15 -15.59 5.98
C PRO A 12 3.12 -14.67 6.64
N MET A 13 3.40 -14.17 7.85
CA MET A 13 2.52 -13.29 8.60
C MET A 13 3.30 -12.18 9.31
N PRO A 14 2.66 -11.02 9.55
CA PRO A 14 1.32 -10.65 9.06
C PRO A 14 1.34 -10.31 7.56
N TYR A 15 0.16 -10.28 6.92
CA TYR A 15 0.03 -9.88 5.51
C TYR A 15 0.40 -8.42 5.26
N GLY A 16 0.85 -8.14 4.04
CA GLY A 16 1.32 -6.83 3.61
C GLY A 16 2.79 -6.61 3.94
N SER A 17 3.18 -5.33 4.02
CA SER A 17 4.49 -4.92 4.49
C SER A 17 4.47 -4.59 5.98
N THR A 18 5.45 -5.11 6.72
CA THR A 18 5.61 -4.87 8.16
C THR A 18 7.06 -4.54 8.47
N VAL A 19 7.26 -3.38 9.12
CA VAL A 19 8.57 -2.99 9.63
C VAL A 19 8.92 -3.85 10.85
N THR A 20 10.09 -4.48 10.78
CA THR A 20 10.68 -5.30 11.85
C THR A 20 12.04 -4.70 12.25
N PRO A 21 12.64 -5.12 13.37
CA PRO A 21 14.00 -4.70 13.73
C PRO A 21 15.06 -5.02 12.67
N ASP A 22 14.88 -6.12 11.92
CA ASP A 22 15.87 -6.62 10.95
C ASP A 22 15.67 -6.08 9.53
N GLY A 23 14.48 -5.56 9.23
CA GLY A 23 14.12 -5.10 7.89
C GLY A 23 12.60 -5.02 7.68
N ILE A 24 12.17 -5.08 6.43
CA ILE A 24 10.75 -5.02 6.06
C ILE A 24 10.31 -6.41 5.62
N ASN A 25 9.39 -7.01 6.37
CA ASN A 25 8.77 -8.28 5.99
C ASN A 25 7.61 -8.01 5.03
N PHE A 26 7.58 -8.71 3.91
CA PHE A 26 6.51 -8.71 2.92
C PHE A 26 5.80 -10.06 2.97
N ALA A 27 4.47 -10.07 2.96
CA ALA A 27 3.69 -11.30 2.84
C ALA A 27 2.44 -11.08 1.98
N LEU A 28 2.33 -11.86 0.90
CA LEU A 28 1.29 -11.76 -0.12
C LEU A 28 0.65 -13.13 -0.34
N PHE A 29 -0.67 -13.21 -0.18
CA PHE A 29 -1.42 -14.40 -0.56
C PHE A 29 -1.55 -14.50 -2.09
N SER A 30 -1.15 -15.64 -2.66
CA SER A 30 -1.49 -16.01 -4.04
C SER A 30 -1.37 -17.52 -4.25
N ARG A 31 -2.53 -18.20 -4.27
CA ARG A 31 -2.62 -19.66 -4.45
C ARG A 31 -2.10 -20.15 -5.80
N HIS A 32 -2.53 -19.51 -6.88
CA HIS A 32 -2.29 -19.97 -8.25
C HIS A 32 -1.12 -19.26 -8.94
N ALA A 33 -0.39 -18.40 -8.22
CA ALA A 33 0.85 -17.84 -8.73
C ALA A 33 1.90 -18.96 -8.90
N GLU A 34 2.52 -18.96 -10.08
CA GLU A 34 3.68 -19.78 -10.38
C GLU A 34 4.96 -19.07 -9.93
N THR A 35 5.01 -17.75 -10.11
CA THR A 35 6.13 -16.90 -9.67
C THR A 35 5.62 -15.59 -9.09
N VAL A 36 6.32 -15.09 -8.07
CA VAL A 36 6.14 -13.77 -7.51
C VAL A 36 7.49 -13.07 -7.47
N THR A 37 7.53 -11.84 -7.94
CA THR A 37 8.72 -10.98 -7.90
C THR A 37 8.37 -9.74 -7.10
N LEU A 38 9.10 -9.49 -6.02
CA LEU A 38 9.02 -8.23 -5.26
C LEU A 38 9.78 -7.16 -6.05
N VAL A 39 9.10 -6.09 -6.44
CA VAL A 39 9.70 -4.95 -7.15
C VAL A 39 9.80 -3.79 -6.19
N VAL A 40 10.99 -3.22 -6.04
CA VAL A 40 11.23 -2.09 -5.13
C VAL A 40 11.94 -0.93 -5.79
N ALA A 41 11.58 0.29 -5.39
CA ALA A 41 12.22 1.52 -5.86
C ALA A 41 12.50 2.45 -4.67
N SER A 42 13.51 3.31 -4.82
CA SER A 42 13.83 4.36 -3.86
C SER A 42 14.35 5.59 -4.61
N GLY A 43 14.09 6.77 -4.08
CA GLY A 43 14.43 8.04 -4.71
C GLY A 43 13.59 8.38 -5.94
N HIS A 44 14.14 9.30 -6.73
CA HIS A 44 13.50 9.89 -7.92
C HIS A 44 14.00 9.28 -9.25
N ARG A 45 14.83 8.23 -9.18
CA ARG A 45 15.36 7.57 -10.39
C ARG A 45 14.43 6.43 -10.83
N PRO A 46 14.35 6.17 -12.14
CA PRO A 46 13.46 5.16 -12.72
C PRO A 46 13.95 3.72 -12.51
N ASP A 47 15.04 3.51 -11.78
CA ASP A 47 15.62 2.18 -11.58
C ASP A 47 14.96 1.53 -10.36
N TRP A 48 14.06 0.57 -10.62
CA TRP A 48 13.63 -0.38 -9.60
C TRP A 48 14.51 -1.62 -9.62
N VAL A 49 14.58 -2.27 -8.47
CA VAL A 49 15.24 -3.56 -8.29
C VAL A 49 14.17 -4.63 -8.15
N GLU A 50 14.34 -5.73 -8.86
CA GLU A 50 13.43 -6.87 -8.83
C GLU A 50 14.06 -8.02 -8.03
N PHE A 51 13.28 -8.59 -7.13
CA PHE A 51 13.65 -9.72 -6.29
C PHE A 51 12.70 -10.89 -6.55
N PRO A 52 13.06 -11.82 -7.46
CA PRO A 52 12.30 -13.04 -7.66
C PRO A 52 12.27 -13.86 -6.37
N LEU A 53 11.07 -14.28 -5.95
CA LEU A 53 10.90 -15.08 -4.74
C LEU A 53 11.06 -16.56 -5.08
N ASP A 54 12.04 -17.20 -4.45
CA ASP A 54 12.22 -18.66 -4.52
C ASP A 54 11.07 -19.40 -3.80
N PRO A 55 10.22 -20.18 -4.49
CA PRO A 55 9.11 -20.91 -3.87
C PRO A 55 9.53 -21.87 -2.75
N ALA A 56 10.77 -22.36 -2.74
CA ALA A 56 11.24 -23.27 -1.69
C ALA A 56 11.51 -22.55 -0.36
N HIS A 57 11.85 -21.25 -0.40
CA HIS A 57 12.28 -20.48 0.76
C HIS A 57 11.35 -19.30 1.11
N HIS A 58 10.62 -18.79 0.12
CA HIS A 58 9.80 -17.59 0.18
C HIS A 58 8.31 -17.89 0.01
N ARG A 59 7.88 -19.14 0.26
CA ARG A 59 6.48 -19.53 0.20
C ARG A 59 6.14 -20.54 1.28
N THR A 60 5.09 -20.26 2.05
CA THR A 60 4.50 -21.19 3.02
C THR A 60 3.02 -21.36 2.68
N GLY A 61 2.64 -22.55 2.22
CA GLY A 61 1.29 -22.79 1.68
C GLY A 61 1.00 -21.90 0.47
N ASP A 62 -0.04 -21.07 0.57
CA ASP A 62 -0.47 -20.13 -0.48
C ASP A 62 0.07 -18.71 -0.28
N VAL A 63 0.97 -18.50 0.69
CA VAL A 63 1.50 -17.18 1.03
C VAL A 63 2.96 -17.07 0.61
N TRP A 64 3.24 -16.09 -0.24
CA TRP A 64 4.58 -15.68 -0.64
C TRP A 64 5.10 -14.66 0.35
N HIS A 65 6.35 -14.78 0.78
CA HIS A 65 6.90 -13.90 1.80
C HIS A 65 8.41 -13.71 1.65
N ALA A 66 8.90 -12.55 2.07
CA ALA A 66 10.33 -12.26 2.14
C ALA A 66 10.64 -11.15 3.13
N LEU A 67 11.83 -11.19 3.72
CA LEU A 67 12.38 -10.10 4.54
C LEU A 67 13.44 -9.35 3.73
N LEU A 68 13.19 -8.06 3.49
CA LEU A 68 14.13 -7.17 2.82
C LEU A 68 14.97 -6.41 3.86
N VAL A 69 16.26 -6.71 3.90
CA VAL A 69 17.23 -6.09 4.81
C VAL A 69 17.91 -4.90 4.12
N GLY A 70 18.10 -3.82 4.87
CA GLY A 70 18.79 -2.61 4.39
C GLY A 70 17.92 -1.64 3.59
N ALA A 71 16.59 -1.81 3.62
CA ALA A 71 15.63 -0.98 2.90
C ALA A 71 15.70 0.52 3.29
N PRO A 72 15.79 1.46 2.33
CA PRO A 72 15.78 2.90 2.58
C PRO A 72 14.41 3.40 3.05
N ASP A 73 14.35 4.61 3.61
CA ASP A 73 13.11 5.18 4.20
C ASP A 73 12.01 5.49 3.20
N ASP A 74 12.37 5.86 1.98
CA ASP A 74 11.47 6.22 0.89
C ASP A 74 11.14 5.03 -0.02
N LEU A 75 11.24 3.80 0.49
CA LEU A 75 10.97 2.57 -0.27
C LEU A 75 9.53 2.57 -0.80
N ARG A 76 9.42 2.44 -2.12
CA ARG A 76 8.19 2.05 -2.82
C ARG A 76 8.30 0.59 -3.24
N TYR A 77 7.18 -0.13 -3.22
CA TYR A 77 7.14 -1.53 -3.63
C TYR A 77 5.88 -1.89 -4.42
N GLY A 78 5.92 -3.07 -5.02
CA GLY A 78 4.83 -3.73 -5.72
C GLY A 78 5.24 -5.15 -6.10
N TYR A 79 4.37 -5.87 -6.80
CA TYR A 79 4.65 -7.26 -7.19
C TYR A 79 4.42 -7.48 -8.67
N ARG A 80 5.31 -8.24 -9.32
CA ARG A 80 4.98 -8.91 -10.59
C ARG A 80 4.62 -10.35 -10.28
N ILE A 81 3.54 -10.84 -10.88
CA ILE A 81 3.02 -12.17 -10.60
C ILE A 81 2.75 -12.87 -11.92
N SER A 82 3.33 -14.06 -12.10
CA SER A 82 3.01 -14.93 -13.23
C SER A 82 2.16 -16.11 -12.77
N GLY A 83 1.40 -16.66 -13.70
CA GLY A 83 0.53 -17.80 -13.48
C GLY A 83 -0.32 -18.06 -14.74
N PRO A 84 -1.33 -18.93 -14.63
CA PRO A 84 -2.20 -19.25 -15.76
C PRO A 84 -2.91 -17.99 -16.31
N TYR A 85 -3.14 -17.95 -17.62
CA TYR A 85 -3.94 -16.90 -18.27
C TYR A 85 -5.03 -17.55 -19.13
N ASP A 86 -6.24 -17.57 -18.57
CA ASP A 86 -7.45 -18.08 -19.21
C ASP A 86 -8.67 -17.34 -18.62
N PRO A 87 -8.85 -16.05 -18.97
CA PRO A 87 -9.87 -15.20 -18.37
C PRO A 87 -11.30 -15.60 -18.75
N LEU A 88 -11.50 -16.30 -19.87
CA LEU A 88 -12.83 -16.73 -20.33
C LEU A 88 -13.23 -18.12 -19.84
N GLY A 89 -12.26 -19.01 -19.56
CA GLY A 89 -12.51 -20.34 -19.01
C GLY A 89 -12.44 -20.35 -17.48
N SER A 90 -11.24 -20.57 -16.95
CA SER A 90 -10.96 -20.67 -15.50
C SER A 90 -10.97 -19.33 -14.75
N GLY A 91 -11.04 -18.19 -15.46
CA GLY A 91 -11.02 -16.85 -14.89
C GLY A 91 -9.63 -16.38 -14.48
N HIS A 92 -8.58 -17.15 -14.75
CA HIS A 92 -7.22 -16.76 -14.44
C HIS A 92 -6.74 -15.63 -15.36
N ALA A 93 -6.16 -14.58 -14.79
CA ALA A 93 -5.74 -13.39 -15.52
C ALA A 93 -4.38 -12.87 -15.04
N TYR A 94 -3.42 -13.77 -14.82
CA TYR A 94 -2.08 -13.40 -14.39
C TYR A 94 -1.31 -12.69 -15.52
N ASP A 95 -0.72 -11.54 -15.22
CA ASP A 95 0.03 -10.73 -16.18
C ASP A 95 1.30 -10.18 -15.52
N HIS A 96 2.44 -10.82 -15.78
CA HIS A 96 3.75 -10.42 -15.25
C HIS A 96 4.22 -9.07 -15.79
N SER A 97 3.66 -8.58 -16.90
CA SER A 97 4.04 -7.27 -17.46
C SER A 97 3.61 -6.10 -16.59
N ARG A 98 2.69 -6.32 -15.65
CA ARG A 98 2.18 -5.30 -14.72
C ARG A 98 2.85 -5.38 -13.36
N ILE A 99 3.09 -4.20 -12.77
CA ILE A 99 3.44 -4.08 -11.34
C ILE A 99 2.15 -3.88 -10.56
N LEU A 100 1.76 -4.90 -9.80
CA LEU A 100 0.54 -4.95 -9.01
C LEU A 100 0.75 -4.32 -7.63
N LEU A 101 -0.33 -3.77 -7.10
CA LEU A 101 -0.40 -3.29 -5.73
C LEU A 101 -0.50 -4.46 -4.75
N ASP A 102 0.05 -4.29 -3.56
CA ASP A 102 -0.25 -5.15 -2.42
C ASP A 102 -1.70 -4.89 -1.96
N PRO A 103 -2.58 -5.92 -1.91
CA PRO A 103 -3.93 -5.79 -1.37
C PRO A 103 -3.96 -5.31 0.09
N TYR A 104 -2.86 -5.49 0.82
CA TYR A 104 -2.69 -5.11 2.21
C TYR A 104 -1.83 -3.84 2.39
N ALA A 105 -1.53 -3.11 1.30
CA ALA A 105 -0.85 -1.82 1.38
C ALA A 105 -1.65 -0.85 2.25
N ARG A 106 -0.98 -0.29 3.28
CA ARG A 106 -1.58 0.73 4.14
C ARG A 106 -1.55 2.12 3.54
N GLU A 107 -0.62 2.35 2.61
CA GLU A 107 -0.48 3.61 1.89
C GLU A 107 -0.08 3.34 0.44
N ILE A 108 -0.65 4.13 -0.47
CA ILE A 108 -0.41 4.05 -1.92
C ILE A 108 -0.05 5.43 -2.41
N HIS A 109 1.09 5.55 -3.08
CA HIS A 109 1.45 6.74 -3.81
C HIS A 109 0.46 6.97 -4.96
N SER A 110 -0.31 8.05 -4.86
CA SER A 110 -1.26 8.50 -5.89
C SER A 110 -0.89 9.91 -6.31
N PRO A 111 -1.07 10.26 -7.60
CA PRO A 111 -0.92 11.63 -8.05
C PRO A 111 -2.00 12.54 -7.46
N ASP A 112 -1.79 13.84 -7.59
CA ASP A 112 -2.72 14.89 -7.16
C ASP A 112 -4.12 14.70 -7.74
N TRP A 113 -5.13 15.21 -7.02
CA TRP A 113 -6.52 15.12 -7.45
C TRP A 113 -6.73 15.65 -8.88
N GLY A 114 -7.36 14.84 -9.72
CA GLY A 114 -7.67 15.19 -11.11
C GLY A 114 -6.51 14.98 -12.09
N ARG A 115 -5.34 14.53 -11.61
CA ARG A 115 -4.25 14.06 -12.47
C ARG A 115 -4.45 12.58 -12.85
N PRO A 116 -4.06 12.18 -14.07
CA PRO A 116 -4.08 10.77 -14.47
C PRO A 116 -3.20 9.91 -13.58
N ARG A 117 -3.66 8.70 -13.25
CA ARG A 117 -2.91 7.69 -12.48
C ARG A 117 -2.00 6.86 -13.38
N SER A 118 -1.03 7.51 -14.03
CA SER A 118 -0.11 6.86 -14.97
C SER A 118 0.82 5.83 -14.32
N CYS A 119 1.02 5.93 -13.00
CA CYS A 119 1.87 5.05 -12.21
C CYS A 119 1.32 3.62 -12.05
N LEU A 120 0.00 3.48 -11.94
CA LEU A 120 -0.64 2.21 -11.63
C LEU A 120 -0.39 1.17 -12.74
N GLY A 121 0.15 0.02 -12.35
CA GLY A 121 0.49 -1.07 -13.26
C GLY A 121 1.85 -0.92 -13.94
N SER A 122 2.51 0.24 -13.83
CA SER A 122 3.76 0.55 -14.53
C SER A 122 4.95 0.76 -13.60
N GLU A 123 4.71 1.17 -12.35
CA GLU A 123 5.76 1.40 -11.35
C GLU A 123 5.32 0.97 -9.94
N PRO A 124 6.26 0.72 -9.01
CA PRO A 124 5.96 0.43 -7.61
C PRO A 124 5.29 1.63 -6.92
N CYS A 125 4.05 1.44 -6.47
CA CYS A 125 3.23 2.51 -5.88
C CYS A 125 2.89 2.27 -4.41
N CYS A 126 3.11 1.09 -3.85
CA CYS A 126 2.82 0.83 -2.44
C CYS A 126 3.92 1.45 -1.57
N LEU A 127 3.52 2.09 -0.48
CA LEU A 127 4.40 2.68 0.51
C LEU A 127 4.40 1.81 1.77
N VAL A 128 5.54 1.80 2.47
CA VAL A 128 5.66 1.09 3.75
C VAL A 128 5.24 2.04 4.86
N ASP A 129 4.19 1.67 5.58
CA ASP A 129 3.75 2.41 6.76
C ASP A 129 4.73 2.18 7.92
N ARG A 130 5.43 3.24 8.28
CA ARG A 130 6.41 3.25 9.38
C ARG A 130 5.94 4.06 10.58
N HIS A 131 4.78 4.70 10.46
CA HIS A 131 4.39 5.74 11.39
C HIS A 131 3.57 5.15 12.52
N ARG A 132 3.93 5.55 13.74
CA ARG A 132 3.04 5.44 14.90
C ARG A 132 2.43 6.81 15.10
N TYR A 133 1.11 6.89 14.97
CA TYR A 133 0.37 8.11 15.26
C TYR A 133 0.14 8.21 16.77
N ASP A 134 0.47 9.35 17.38
CA ASP A 134 0.10 9.64 18.76
C ASP A 134 -1.35 10.11 18.81
N TRP A 135 -2.21 9.27 19.36
CA TRP A 135 -3.64 9.56 19.47
C TRP A 135 -3.98 10.48 20.65
N GLU A 136 -3.01 10.82 21.51
CA GLU A 136 -3.23 11.70 22.67
C GLU A 136 -4.38 11.23 23.59
N GLY A 137 -4.63 9.91 23.61
CA GLY A 137 -5.71 9.30 24.40
C GLY A 137 -7.10 9.30 23.76
N ASP A 138 -7.23 9.67 22.47
CA ASP A 138 -8.49 9.54 21.71
C ASP A 138 -9.06 8.12 21.77
N ARG A 139 -10.38 8.03 21.91
CA ARG A 139 -11.11 6.76 22.01
C ARG A 139 -12.44 6.85 21.28
N PRO A 140 -12.92 5.74 20.67
CA PRO A 140 -14.26 5.70 20.09
C PRO A 140 -15.33 6.13 21.10
N LEU A 141 -16.15 7.12 20.74
CA LEU A 141 -17.18 7.70 21.61
C LEU A 141 -18.28 6.70 22.02
N ARG A 142 -18.50 5.65 21.21
CA ARG A 142 -19.52 4.60 21.43
C ARG A 142 -20.92 5.17 21.74
N ILE A 143 -21.32 6.23 21.05
CA ILE A 143 -22.65 6.82 21.17
C ILE A 143 -23.70 5.78 20.74
N PRO A 144 -24.68 5.43 21.59
CA PRO A 144 -25.75 4.49 21.21
C PRO A 144 -26.52 4.99 19.99
N LEU A 145 -26.88 4.09 19.07
CA LEU A 145 -27.49 4.47 17.79
C LEU A 145 -28.78 5.29 17.97
N GLN A 146 -29.58 5.00 19.00
CA GLN A 146 -30.79 5.76 19.31
C GLN A 146 -30.54 7.23 19.70
N ASN A 147 -29.30 7.57 20.07
CA ASN A 147 -28.87 8.93 20.41
C ASN A 147 -28.09 9.61 19.26
N SER A 148 -27.92 8.93 18.12
CA SER A 148 -27.11 9.40 17.01
C SER A 148 -27.95 10.10 15.93
N ILE A 149 -27.42 11.19 15.38
CA ILE A 149 -27.87 11.79 14.12
C ILE A 149 -26.71 11.68 13.14
N ILE A 150 -26.94 11.01 12.00
CA ILE A 150 -25.89 10.75 11.01
C ILE A 150 -25.91 11.86 9.96
N TYR A 151 -24.75 12.49 9.75
CA TYR A 151 -24.54 13.46 8.68
C TYR A 151 -23.70 12.84 7.57
N GLU A 152 -24.30 12.56 6.41
CA GLU A 152 -23.59 12.07 5.24
C GLU A 152 -22.84 13.21 4.54
N LEU A 153 -21.54 13.01 4.30
CA LEU A 153 -20.65 14.05 3.79
C LEU A 153 -19.64 13.48 2.80
N HIS A 154 -19.42 14.21 1.70
CA HIS A 154 -18.31 13.97 0.80
C HIS A 154 -17.12 14.86 1.18
N VAL A 155 -15.97 14.27 1.58
CA VAL A 155 -14.77 15.00 2.07
C VAL A 155 -14.38 16.16 1.17
N ARG A 156 -14.20 15.89 -0.13
CA ARG A 156 -13.87 16.94 -1.10
C ARG A 156 -14.99 17.99 -1.25
N GLY A 157 -16.22 17.54 -1.49
CA GLY A 157 -17.36 18.43 -1.75
C GLY A 157 -17.62 19.42 -0.61
N PHE A 158 -17.44 18.99 0.63
CA PHE A 158 -17.75 19.77 1.82
C PHE A 158 -17.01 21.11 1.89
N THR A 159 -15.73 21.15 1.52
CA THR A 159 -14.90 22.35 1.68
C THR A 159 -14.23 22.85 0.40
N ARG A 160 -14.50 22.24 -0.76
CA ARG A 160 -13.87 22.66 -2.04
C ARG A 160 -14.31 24.05 -2.51
N HIS A 161 -15.54 24.48 -2.24
CA HIS A 161 -16.02 25.77 -2.74
C HIS A 161 -15.33 26.94 -2.02
N PRO A 162 -14.95 28.05 -2.71
CA PRO A 162 -14.26 29.17 -2.08
C PRO A 162 -14.98 29.79 -0.86
N SER A 163 -16.32 29.70 -0.82
CA SER A 163 -17.11 30.15 0.35
C SER A 163 -16.82 29.35 1.63
N SER A 164 -16.17 28.19 1.54
CA SER A 164 -15.72 27.44 2.71
C SER A 164 -14.65 28.21 3.49
N ARG A 165 -13.86 29.09 2.84
CA ARG A 165 -12.79 29.89 3.48
C ARG A 165 -11.78 29.07 4.31
N VAL A 166 -11.61 27.78 3.99
CA VAL A 166 -10.57 26.94 4.61
C VAL A 166 -9.26 27.07 3.83
N THR A 167 -8.15 26.80 4.51
CA THR A 167 -6.81 26.79 3.95
C THR A 167 -6.55 25.55 3.09
N HIS A 168 -7.17 24.41 3.42
CA HIS A 168 -6.96 23.13 2.73
C HIS A 168 -8.25 22.61 2.06
N PRO A 169 -8.77 23.29 1.02
CA PRO A 169 -10.08 23.01 0.44
C PRO A 169 -10.18 21.59 -0.12
N GLY A 170 -11.22 20.87 0.29
CA GLY A 170 -11.55 19.54 -0.21
C GLY A 170 -10.61 18.42 0.24
N THR A 171 -9.97 18.59 1.40
CA THR A 171 -9.08 17.61 2.04
C THR A 171 -9.58 17.22 3.43
N PHE A 172 -9.03 16.16 4.04
CA PHE A 172 -9.33 15.81 5.45
C PHE A 172 -9.04 16.97 6.42
N ARG A 173 -7.91 17.69 6.24
CA ARG A 173 -7.59 18.87 7.05
C ARG A 173 -8.61 20.00 6.89
N GLY A 174 -9.10 20.21 5.67
CA GLY A 174 -10.15 21.19 5.43
C GLY A 174 -11.45 20.89 6.17
N VAL A 175 -11.79 19.61 6.37
CA VAL A 175 -12.94 19.22 7.22
C VAL A 175 -12.70 19.60 8.68
N ILE A 176 -11.48 19.40 9.20
CA ILE A 176 -11.12 19.75 10.58
C ILE A 176 -11.23 21.27 10.81
N GLU A 177 -10.85 22.10 9.83
CA GLU A 177 -10.98 23.57 9.90
C GLU A 177 -12.44 24.05 10.03
N LYS A 178 -13.42 23.16 9.86
CA LYS A 178 -14.85 23.41 10.10
C LYS A 178 -15.32 22.97 11.48
N ILE A 179 -14.42 22.74 12.43
CA ILE A 179 -14.77 22.46 13.83
C ILE A 179 -14.31 23.67 14.69
N PRO A 180 -15.19 24.30 15.49
CA PRO A 180 -16.63 24.11 15.57
C PRO A 180 -17.34 25.03 14.56
N TYR A 181 -18.04 24.46 13.58
CA TYR A 181 -18.94 25.20 12.69
C TYR A 181 -20.36 25.22 13.25
#